data_AF-A0A942KVV6-F1
#
_entry.id   AF-A0A942KVV6-F1
#
_cell.length_a   1.000
_cell.length_b   1.000
_cell.length_c   1.000
_cell.angle_alpha   90.00
_cell.angle_beta   90.00
_cell.angle_gamma   90.00
#
_symmetry.space_group_name_H-M   'P 1'
#
loop_
_entity.id
_entity.type
_entity.pdbx_description
1 polymer ?
#
loop_
_entity_poly.entity_id
_entity_poly.type
_entity_poly.pdbx_seq_one_letter_code
_entity_poly.pdbx_strand_id
1 'polypeptide(L)'
;MFLKRATKTFKGKVYESYALTESYREDGKVKHRNIWNLGSLTGEQAHRIRLILTATQNEDMFVGRLSDVVAKTHYRFLDIALLHHFWQYWGLDDFFA
;
A
#
# COMPACT_ATOMS: atom_id res chain seq x y z
N MET A 1 6.58 4.82 10.97
CA MET A 1 5.64 4.37 12.03
C MET A 1 4.96 3.07 11.59
N PHE A 2 4.51 2.21 12.50
CA PHE A 2 3.83 0.97 12.12
C PHE A 2 2.74 0.60 13.12
N LEU A 3 1.80 -0.23 12.65
CA LEU A 3 0.73 -0.76 13.48
C LEU A 3 1.22 -2.04 14.18
N LYS A 4 1.42 -1.97 15.50
CA LYS A 4 1.81 -3.11 16.33
C LYS A 4 0.56 -3.85 16.80
N ARG A 5 0.54 -5.17 16.60
CA ARG A 5 -0.52 -6.06 17.11
C ARG A 5 -0.06 -6.72 18.42
N ALA A 6 -0.95 -6.80 19.39
CA ALA A 6 -0.77 -7.55 20.62
C ALA A 6 -1.99 -8.45 20.87
N THR A 7 -1.75 -9.71 21.23
CA THR A 7 -2.79 -10.69 21.51
C THR A 7 -2.75 -11.08 22.98
N LYS A 8 -3.93 -11.19 23.60
CA LYS A 8 -4.09 -11.63 24.98
C LYS A 8 -5.15 -12.72 25.04
N THR A 9 -4.78 -13.88 25.56
CA THR A 9 -5.73 -14.98 25.79
C THR A 9 -6.24 -14.90 27.23
N PHE A 10 -7.56 -14.86 27.40
CA PHE A 10 -8.20 -14.83 28.71
C PHE A 10 -9.46 -15.70 28.70
N LYS A 11 -9.56 -16.64 29.65
CA LYS A 11 -10.68 -17.61 29.77
C LYS A 11 -11.03 -18.28 28.42
N GLY A 12 -10.00 -18.71 27.68
CA GLY A 12 -10.16 -19.37 26.38
C GLY A 12 -10.51 -18.45 25.19
N LYS A 13 -10.73 -17.15 25.43
CA LYS A 13 -10.97 -16.17 24.36
C LYS A 13 -9.69 -15.42 24.03
N VAL A 14 -9.41 -15.21 22.75
CA VAL A 14 -8.29 -14.42 22.26
C VAL A 14 -8.77 -13.00 21.97
N TYR A 15 -8.12 -12.03 22.60
CA TYR A 15 -8.36 -10.61 22.40
C TYR A 15 -7.21 -10.02 21.62
N GLU A 16 -7.49 -9.42 20.48
CA GLU A 16 -6.52 -8.67 19.71
C GLU A 16 -6.62 -7.18 20.03
N SER A 17 -5.47 -6.54 20.20
CA SER A 17 -5.34 -5.10 20.40
C SER A 17 -4.23 -4.56 19.51
N TYR A 18 -4.37 -3.29 19.14
CA TYR A 18 -3.50 -2.61 18.21
C TYR A 18 -2.98 -1.31 18.83
N ALA A 19 -1.75 -0.97 18.51
CA ALA A 19 -1.10 0.26 18.94
C ALA A 19 -0.26 0.87 17.81
N LEU A 20 -0.28 2.19 17.71
CA LEU A 20 0.55 2.95 16.79
C LEU A 20 1.94 3.11 17.40
N THR A 21 2.95 2.56 16.74
CA THR A 21 4.32 2.51 17.26
C THR A 21 5.28 3.19 16.30
N GLU A 22 6.21 3.95 16.86
CA GLU A 22 7.33 4.54 16.14
C GLU A 22 8.61 3.75 16.37
N SER A 23 9.39 3.56 15.31
CA SER A 23 10.74 3.04 15.39
C SER A 23 11.72 4.20 15.41
N TYR A 24 12.59 4.26 16.41
CA TYR A 24 13.61 5.29 16.56
C TYR A 24 14.96 4.65 16.92
N ARG A 25 16.06 5.39 16.76
CA ARG A 25 17.40 4.92 17.14
C ARG A 25 17.90 5.71 18.34
N GLU A 26 18.45 5.01 19.31
CA GLU A 26 19.11 5.58 20.49
C GLU A 26 20.36 4.73 20.75
N ASP A 27 21.53 5.39 20.82
CA ASP A 27 22.83 4.74 20.97
C ASP A 27 23.11 3.63 19.93
N GLY A 28 22.72 3.89 18.67
CA GLY A 28 22.88 2.94 17.57
C GLY A 28 21.94 1.72 17.62
N LYS A 29 21.10 1.60 18.65
CA LYS A 29 20.12 0.52 18.79
C LYS A 29 18.74 0.99 18.35
N VAL A 30 18.05 0.15 17.58
CA VAL A 30 16.65 0.40 17.22
C VAL A 30 15.77 0.13 18.44
N LYS A 31 14.94 1.11 18.79
CA LYS A 31 13.96 1.05 19.87
C LYS A 31 12.58 1.39 19.32
N HIS A 32 11.56 0.94 20.04
CA HIS A 32 10.17 1.18 19.69
C HIS A 32 9.50 2.03 20.77
N ARG A 33 8.89 3.15 20.38
CA ARG A 33 8.06 3.98 21.25
C ARG A 33 6.60 3.80 20.86
N ASN A 34 5.75 3.47 21.83
CA ASN A 34 4.31 3.46 21.62
C ASN A 34 3.81 4.92 21.59
N ILE A 35 3.19 5.33 20.49
CA ILE A 35 2.59 6.66 20.37
C ILE A 35 1.18 6.64 20.93
N TRP A 36 0.38 5.64 20.53
CA TRP A 36 -1.05 5.61 20.87
C TRP A 36 -1.63 4.19 20.87
N ASN A 37 -2.47 3.88 21.87
CA ASN A 37 -3.21 2.61 21.93
C ASN A 37 -4.55 2.73 21.20
N LEU A 38 -4.74 1.96 20.14
CA LEU A 38 -5.96 1.98 19.32
C LEU A 38 -7.00 0.96 19.81
N GLY A 39 -6.62 0.04 20.70
CA GLY A 39 -7.52 -0.98 21.22
C GLY A 39 -7.85 -2.05 20.18
N SER A 40 -9.05 -2.62 20.25
CA SER A 40 -9.50 -3.65 19.30
C SER A 40 -9.91 -3.03 17.97
N LEU A 41 -9.40 -3.58 16.87
CA LEU A 41 -9.77 -3.21 15.51
C LEU A 41 -10.24 -4.44 14.75
N THR A 42 -11.15 -4.26 13.81
CA THR A 42 -11.45 -5.31 12.82
C THR A 42 -10.25 -5.52 11.90
N GLY A 43 -10.18 -6.69 11.25
CA GLY A 43 -9.12 -6.98 10.28
C GLY A 43 -9.06 -5.94 9.15
N GLU A 44 -10.21 -5.46 8.70
CA GLU A 44 -10.33 -4.43 7.68
C GLU A 44 -9.82 -3.06 8.17
N GLN A 45 -10.22 -2.64 9.38
CA GLN A 45 -9.73 -1.39 9.99
C GLN A 45 -8.21 -1.41 10.13
N ALA A 46 -7.64 -2.51 10.65
CA ALA A 46 -6.21 -2.67 10.79
C ALA A 46 -5.49 -2.66 9.43
N HIS A 47 -6.09 -3.23 8.39
CA HIS A 47 -5.55 -3.22 7.03
C HIS A 47 -5.53 -1.80 6.44
N ARG A 48 -6.64 -1.05 6.54
CA ARG A 48 -6.71 0.34 6.06
C ARG A 48 -5.68 1.23 6.74
N ILE A 49 -5.50 1.09 8.06
CA ILE A 49 -4.47 1.85 8.79
C ILE A 49 -3.06 1.47 8.30
N ARG A 50 -2.78 0.18 8.07
CA ARG A 50 -1.50 -0.25 7.49
C ARG A 50 -1.25 0.39 6.13
N LEU A 51 -2.24 0.42 5.23
CA LEU A 51 -2.13 1.07 3.92
C LEU A 51 -1.75 2.55 4.04
N ILE A 52 -2.43 3.29 4.92
CA ILE A 52 -2.14 4.71 5.18
C ILE A 52 -0.71 4.89 5.71
N LEU A 53 -0.26 4.04 6.63
CA LEU A 53 1.09 4.11 7.19
C LEU A 53 2.18 3.78 6.16
N THR A 54 1.90 2.87 5.21
CA THR A 54 2.82 2.56 4.12
C THR A 54 2.87 3.71 3.10
N ALA A 55 1.73 4.28 2.74
CA ALA A 55 1.66 5.39 1.78
C ALA A 55 2.34 6.67 2.29
N THR A 56 2.36 6.88 3.61
CA THR A 56 3.11 8.01 4.20
C THR A 56 4.62 7.76 4.26
N GLN A 57 5.08 6.52 4.06
CA GLN A 57 6.51 6.15 4.05
C GLN A 57 7.09 5.98 2.64
N ASN A 58 6.25 5.73 1.64
CA ASN A 58 6.64 5.57 0.25
C ASN A 58 5.95 6.63 -0.61
N GLU A 59 6.76 7.49 -1.24
CA GLU A 59 6.26 8.54 -2.13
C GLU A 59 5.53 7.99 -3.37
N ASP A 60 5.83 6.75 -3.77
CA ASP A 60 5.23 6.07 -4.92
C ASP A 60 3.85 5.43 -4.64
N MET A 61 3.33 5.54 -3.42
CA MET A 61 2.02 4.98 -3.05
C MET A 61 0.96 6.05 -2.88
N PHE A 62 -0.13 5.94 -3.65
CA PHE A 62 -1.33 6.75 -3.48
C PHE A 62 -2.42 5.98 -2.72
N VAL A 63 -2.99 6.60 -1.68
CA VAL A 63 -4.20 6.11 -1.00
C VAL A 63 -5.25 7.20 -1.10
N GLY A 64 -6.33 6.91 -1.81
CA GLY A 64 -7.44 7.83 -2.03
C GLY A 64 -8.67 7.08 -2.52
N ARG A 65 -9.71 7.82 -2.86
CA ARG A 65 -10.89 7.22 -3.48
C ARG A 65 -10.58 6.92 -4.93
N LEU A 66 -11.27 5.93 -5.50
CA LEU A 66 -11.17 5.65 -6.93
C LEU A 66 -11.59 6.87 -7.78
N SER A 67 -12.52 7.69 -7.27
CA SER A 67 -12.91 8.96 -7.89
C SER A 67 -11.77 9.97 -8.02
N ASP A 68 -10.74 9.85 -7.18
CA ASP A 68 -9.57 10.73 -7.21
C ASP A 68 -8.56 10.25 -8.28
N VAL A 69 -8.70 9.01 -8.80
CA VAL A 69 -7.91 8.48 -9.91
C VAL A 69 -8.59 8.85 -11.23
N VAL A 70 -8.11 9.95 -11.82
CA VAL A 70 -8.59 10.42 -13.12
C VAL A 70 -7.50 10.22 -14.16
N ALA A 71 -7.87 9.63 -15.30
CA ALA A 71 -6.97 9.51 -16.43
C ALA A 71 -6.66 10.92 -16.99
N LYS A 72 -5.38 11.30 -16.99
CA LYS A 72 -4.93 12.60 -17.51
C LYS A 72 -4.98 12.66 -19.04
N THR A 73 -4.81 11.52 -19.69
CA THR A 73 -4.76 11.42 -21.15
C THR A 73 -5.52 10.18 -21.56
N HIS A 74 -6.34 10.33 -22.59
CA HIS A 74 -7.08 9.24 -23.20
C HIS A 74 -6.60 9.10 -24.64
N TYR A 75 -6.15 7.91 -25.00
CA TYR A 75 -5.86 7.55 -26.37
C TYR A 75 -7.04 6.78 -26.94
N ARG A 76 -7.39 7.03 -28.19
CA ARG A 76 -8.45 6.27 -28.85
C ARG A 76 -7.96 4.84 -29.01
N PHE A 77 -8.78 3.88 -28.59
CA PHE A 77 -8.44 2.48 -28.68
C PHE A 77 -8.09 2.05 -30.10
N LEU A 78 -8.82 2.57 -31.10
CA LEU A 78 -8.58 2.26 -32.50
C LEU A 78 -7.18 2.70 -32.96
N ASP A 79 -6.73 3.89 -32.56
CA ASP A 79 -5.41 4.41 -32.94
C ASP A 79 -4.31 3.51 -32.38
N ILE A 80 -4.43 3.07 -31.12
CA ILE A 80 -3.51 2.11 -30.49
C ILE A 80 -3.57 0.75 -31.20
N ALA A 81 -4.76 0.25 -31.50
CA ALA A 81 -4.94 -1.05 -32.13
C ALA A 81 -4.35 -1.09 -33.55
N LEU A 82 -4.51 -0.01 -34.32
CA LEU A 82 -3.89 0.12 -35.64
C LEU A 82 -2.36 0.21 -35.54
N LEU A 83 -1.83 1.01 -34.60
CA LEU A 83 -0.39 1.07 -34.35
C LEU A 83 0.18 -0.30 -34.01
N HIS A 84 -0.48 -1.03 -33.10
CA HIS A 84 -0.09 -2.39 -32.74
C HIS A 84 -0.18 -3.35 -33.94
N HIS A 85 -1.22 -3.26 -34.75
CA HIS A 85 -1.35 -4.10 -35.95
C HIS A 85 -0.22 -3.84 -36.95
N PHE A 86 0.12 -2.58 -37.24
CA PHE A 86 1.25 -2.25 -38.11
C PHE A 86 2.59 -2.68 -37.53
N TRP A 87 2.77 -2.53 -36.22
CA TRP A 87 3.95 -2.98 -35.50
C TRP A 87 4.20 -4.49 -35.71
N GLN A 88 3.16 -5.29 -35.51
CA GLN A 88 3.19 -6.73 -35.73
C GLN A 88 3.36 -7.08 -37.22
N TYR A 89 2.64 -6.39 -38.12
CA TYR A 89 2.70 -6.63 -39.57
C TYR A 89 4.11 -6.43 -40.13
N TRP A 90 4.83 -5.42 -39.66
CA TRP A 90 6.20 -5.14 -40.07
C TRP A 90 7.26 -5.95 -39.31
N GLY A 91 6.87 -6.76 -38.31
CA GLY A 91 7.82 -7.51 -37.49
C GLY A 91 8.80 -6.59 -36.74
N LEU A 92 8.34 -5.41 -36.30
CA LEU A 92 9.23 -4.44 -35.66
C LEU A 92 9.81 -4.95 -34.33
N ASP A 93 9.14 -5.91 -33.69
CA ASP A 93 9.67 -6.61 -32.53
C ASP A 93 11.03 -7.26 -32.85
N ASP A 94 11.15 -7.91 -34.01
CA ASP A 94 12.39 -8.57 -34.43
C ASP A 94 13.45 -7.58 -34.92
N PHE A 95 13.02 -6.40 -35.38
CA PHE A 95 13.92 -5.35 -35.88
C PHE A 95 14.59 -4.54 -34.76
N PHE A 96 13.87 -4.33 -33.65
CA PHE A 96 14.36 -3.52 -32.53
C PHE A 96 14.77 -4.35 -31.29
N ALA A 97 14.77 -5.67 -31.37
CA ALA A 97 15.37 -6.57 -30.37
C ALA A 97 16.89 -6.48 -30.36
#